data_AF-A0A7C3EGG0-F1
#
_entry.id   AF-A0A7C3EGG0-F1
#
_cell.length_a   1.000
_cell.length_b   1.000
_cell.length_c   1.000
_cell.angle_alpha   90.00
_cell.angle_beta   90.00
_cell.angle_gamma   90.00
#
_symmetry.space_group_name_H-M   'P 1'
#
loop_
_entity.id
_entity.type
_entity.pdbx_description
1 polymer ?
#
loop_
_entity_poly.entity_id
_entity_poly.type
_entity_poly.pdbx_seq_one_letter_code
_entity_poly.pdbx_strand_id
1 'polypeptide(L)'
;MSNSKLWGISDSENSKDASIAVAAYEAQQVFPRGIGIDWHHHDPAHDIAMLNAIFDGKPKILARLNESQSDTLRLVAGMMYLWGTNQGKEWLPPDFETELAIDNDAAARMFLFHATHRVNIANYKRSGVVKQVEILAAQDSCDECKKISGKRFKLNHVPELPYEHCTHEMGCRCTLLPITGVWQIL
;
A
#
# COMPACT_ATOMS: atom_id res chain seq x y z
N MET A 1 -26.76 4.16 -0.38
CA MET A 1 -26.32 2.91 0.27
C MET A 1 -24.98 2.55 -0.35
N SER A 2 -23.89 2.57 0.44
CA SER A 2 -22.53 2.34 -0.08
C SER A 2 -22.36 0.89 -0.56
N ASN A 3 -21.65 0.73 -1.68
CA ASN A 3 -21.19 -0.55 -2.23
C ASN A 3 -20.23 -1.32 -1.30
N SER A 4 -19.80 -0.73 -0.17
CA SER A 4 -18.95 -1.42 0.82
C SER A 4 -19.59 -2.68 1.40
N LYS A 5 -20.93 -2.74 1.45
CA LYS A 5 -21.68 -3.93 1.90
C LYS A 5 -21.72 -5.08 0.90
N LEU A 6 -21.41 -4.85 -0.38
CA LEU A 6 -21.54 -5.89 -1.41
C LEU A 6 -20.32 -6.82 -1.51
N TRP A 7 -19.19 -6.43 -0.95
CA TRP A 7 -17.96 -7.25 -0.98
C TRP A 7 -17.50 -7.73 0.37
N GLY A 8 -18.07 -7.22 1.48
CA GLY A 8 -17.80 -7.73 2.81
C GLY A 8 -16.31 -7.92 3.11
N ILE A 9 -15.44 -6.97 2.79
CA ILE A 9 -13.99 -7.02 3.15
C ILE A 9 -13.65 -5.91 4.19
N SER A 10 -14.60 -5.04 4.54
CA SER A 10 -14.38 -3.92 5.46
C SER A 10 -14.28 -4.28 6.95
N ASP A 11 -14.51 -5.55 7.32
CA ASP A 11 -14.47 -6.00 8.71
C ASP A 11 -13.27 -6.92 8.95
N SER A 12 -12.67 -6.83 10.13
CA SER A 12 -11.44 -7.58 10.47
C SER A 12 -11.56 -9.11 10.31
N GLU A 13 -12.77 -9.65 10.47
CA GLU A 13 -13.06 -11.07 10.22
C GLU A 13 -12.93 -11.42 8.73
N ASN A 14 -13.42 -10.56 7.85
CA ASN A 14 -13.32 -10.76 6.42
C ASN A 14 -11.88 -10.61 5.89
N SER A 15 -11.09 -9.72 6.49
CA SER A 15 -9.65 -9.60 6.20
C SER A 15 -8.89 -10.88 6.57
N LYS A 16 -9.26 -11.50 7.70
CA LYS A 16 -8.69 -12.79 8.13
C LYS A 16 -9.07 -13.90 7.16
N ASP A 17 -10.34 -14.01 6.79
CA ASP A 17 -10.83 -15.06 5.89
C ASP A 17 -10.17 -14.95 4.51
N ALA A 18 -10.01 -13.73 3.98
CA ALA A 18 -9.32 -13.50 2.71
C ALA A 18 -7.84 -13.93 2.77
N SER A 19 -7.13 -13.61 3.85
CA SER A 19 -5.73 -14.04 4.06
C SER A 19 -5.62 -15.56 4.14
N ILE A 20 -6.50 -16.22 4.90
CA ILE A 20 -6.52 -17.68 5.02
C ILE A 20 -6.85 -18.36 3.68
N ALA A 21 -7.80 -17.82 2.92
CA ALA A 21 -8.15 -18.36 1.61
C ALA A 21 -6.97 -18.34 0.64
N VAL A 22 -6.21 -17.24 0.59
CA VAL A 22 -5.00 -17.16 -0.23
C VAL A 22 -3.92 -18.11 0.27
N ALA A 23 -3.70 -18.21 1.58
CA ALA A 23 -2.73 -19.14 2.13
C ALA A 23 -3.08 -20.61 1.79
N ALA A 24 -4.36 -20.98 1.90
CA ALA A 24 -4.84 -22.31 1.55
C ALA A 24 -4.67 -22.61 0.04
N TYR A 25 -4.85 -21.62 -0.83
CA TYR A 25 -4.59 -21.75 -2.26
C TYR A 25 -3.10 -21.92 -2.56
N GLU A 26 -2.24 -21.09 -1.96
CA GLU A 26 -0.78 -21.13 -2.16
C GLU A 26 -0.17 -22.44 -1.63
N ALA A 27 -0.64 -22.94 -0.48
CA ALA A 27 -0.21 -24.21 0.10
C ALA A 27 -0.44 -25.43 -0.80
N GLN A 28 -1.29 -25.30 -1.83
CA GLN A 28 -1.58 -26.36 -2.80
C GLN A 28 -0.77 -26.22 -4.11
N GLN A 29 -0.02 -25.13 -4.29
CA GLN A 29 0.72 -24.89 -5.52
C GLN A 29 2.01 -25.72 -5.56
N VAL A 30 2.38 -26.20 -6.74
CA VAL A 30 3.69 -26.83 -6.98
C VAL A 30 4.82 -25.82 -6.78
N PHE A 31 4.55 -24.56 -7.15
CA PHE A 31 5.46 -23.43 -6.99
C PHE A 31 4.73 -22.28 -6.30
N PRO A 32 4.58 -22.33 -4.96
CA PRO A 32 3.94 -21.25 -4.23
C PRO A 32 4.74 -19.95 -4.35
N ARG A 33 4.06 -18.81 -4.26
CA ARG A 33 4.75 -17.51 -4.33
C ARG A 33 5.58 -17.23 -3.09
N GLY A 34 6.64 -16.45 -3.27
CA GLY A 34 7.52 -15.98 -2.19
C GLY A 34 8.57 -17.01 -1.77
N ILE A 35 9.79 -16.53 -1.48
CA ILE A 35 10.90 -17.40 -1.06
C ILE A 35 10.85 -17.56 0.45
N GLY A 36 10.77 -18.81 0.92
CA GLY A 36 10.81 -19.14 2.35
C GLY A 36 9.52 -18.86 3.12
N ILE A 37 8.39 -18.69 2.43
CA ILE A 37 7.08 -18.56 3.06
C ILE A 37 6.48 -19.96 3.30
N ASP A 38 6.12 -20.25 4.55
CA ASP A 38 5.38 -21.46 4.91
C ASP A 38 3.87 -21.20 4.83
N TRP A 39 3.28 -21.47 3.67
CA TRP A 39 1.84 -21.30 3.43
C TRP A 39 0.96 -22.26 4.25
N HIS A 40 1.50 -23.39 4.73
CA HIS A 40 0.73 -24.31 5.58
C HIS A 40 0.52 -23.77 7.00
N HIS A 41 1.42 -22.90 7.47
CA HIS A 41 1.37 -22.30 8.79
C HIS A 41 1.39 -20.76 8.73
N HIS A 42 0.75 -20.20 7.70
CA HIS A 42 0.68 -18.76 7.49
C HIS A 42 -0.02 -18.04 8.64
N ASP A 43 0.63 -17.02 9.21
CA ASP A 43 0.03 -16.14 10.22
C ASP A 43 -0.67 -14.94 9.55
N PRO A 44 -2.00 -14.83 9.62
CA PRO A 44 -2.74 -13.75 8.96
C PRO A 44 -2.57 -12.39 9.65
N ALA A 45 -1.90 -12.30 10.80
CA ALA A 45 -1.81 -11.05 11.57
C ALA A 45 -1.22 -9.88 10.76
N HIS A 46 -0.22 -10.16 9.93
CA HIS A 46 0.37 -9.13 9.06
C HIS A 46 -0.61 -8.68 7.97
N ASP A 47 -1.29 -9.62 7.33
CA ASP A 47 -2.26 -9.35 6.28
C ASP A 47 -3.45 -8.55 6.81
N ILE A 48 -3.98 -8.93 7.98
CA ILE A 48 -5.07 -8.19 8.65
C ILE A 48 -4.65 -6.74 8.92
N ALA A 49 -3.44 -6.52 9.43
CA ALA A 49 -2.93 -5.17 9.70
C ALA A 49 -2.80 -4.34 8.40
N MET A 50 -2.34 -4.96 7.32
CA MET A 50 -2.22 -4.32 6.01
C MET A 50 -3.58 -4.01 5.39
N LEU A 51 -4.51 -4.97 5.37
CA LEU A 51 -5.86 -4.79 4.85
C LEU A 51 -6.60 -3.70 5.62
N ASN A 52 -6.59 -3.72 6.96
CA ASN A 52 -7.16 -2.64 7.76
C ASN A 52 -6.55 -1.27 7.39
N ALA A 53 -5.23 -1.20 7.22
CA ALA A 53 -4.57 0.04 6.83
C ALA A 53 -4.96 0.53 5.41
N ILE A 54 -5.28 -0.38 4.49
CA ILE A 54 -5.81 -0.07 3.14
C ILE A 54 -7.23 0.50 3.27
N PHE A 55 -8.13 -0.18 3.98
CA PHE A 55 -9.54 0.22 4.08
C PHE A 55 -9.74 1.50 4.90
N ASP A 56 -8.94 1.73 5.95
CA ASP A 56 -9.03 2.92 6.80
C ASP A 56 -8.41 4.17 6.18
N GLY A 57 -7.60 4.02 5.13
CA GLY A 57 -6.82 5.09 4.55
C GLY A 57 -7.52 5.76 3.37
N LYS A 58 -7.28 7.07 3.19
CA LYS A 58 -7.44 7.74 1.89
C LYS A 58 -6.23 8.67 1.67
N PRO A 59 -5.29 8.32 0.77
CA PRO A 59 -4.14 9.16 0.53
C PRO A 59 -4.57 10.48 -0.14
N LYS A 60 -3.89 11.57 0.20
CA LYS A 60 -4.19 12.92 -0.28
C LYS A 60 -4.06 13.06 -1.80
N ILE A 61 -3.17 12.29 -2.43
CA ILE A 61 -3.08 12.23 -3.90
C ILE A 61 -4.41 11.82 -4.56
N LEU A 62 -5.28 11.09 -3.82
CA LEU A 62 -6.59 10.63 -4.27
C LEU A 62 -7.75 11.41 -3.64
N ALA A 63 -7.51 12.62 -3.10
CA ALA A 63 -8.54 13.40 -2.40
C ALA A 63 -9.81 13.64 -3.25
N ARG A 64 -9.67 13.68 -4.59
CA ARG A 64 -10.75 13.92 -5.56
C ARG A 64 -11.73 12.75 -5.73
N LEU A 65 -11.35 11.53 -5.36
CA LEU A 65 -12.24 10.37 -5.50
C LEU A 65 -13.45 10.51 -4.58
N ASN A 66 -14.63 10.09 -5.04
CA ASN A 66 -15.76 9.92 -4.14
C ASN A 66 -15.63 8.62 -3.31
N GLU A 67 -16.52 8.41 -2.35
CA GLU A 67 -16.42 7.25 -1.45
C GLU A 67 -16.63 5.93 -2.17
N SER A 68 -17.57 5.86 -3.13
CA SER A 68 -17.80 4.64 -3.90
C SER A 68 -16.59 4.26 -4.74
N GLN A 69 -15.91 5.23 -5.35
CA GLN A 69 -14.67 4.99 -6.08
C GLN A 69 -13.54 4.57 -5.15
N SER A 70 -13.45 5.20 -3.97
CA SER A 70 -12.45 4.86 -2.95
C SER A 70 -12.64 3.43 -2.45
N ASP A 71 -13.88 3.02 -2.17
CA ASP A 71 -14.22 1.66 -1.73
C ASP A 71 -13.86 0.61 -2.79
N THR A 72 -14.19 0.86 -4.06
CA THR A 72 -13.79 -0.03 -5.16
C THR A 72 -12.28 -0.13 -5.29
N LEU A 73 -11.54 0.98 -5.24
CA LEU A 73 -10.09 0.95 -5.39
C LEU A 73 -9.37 0.37 -4.17
N ARG A 74 -9.94 0.49 -2.95
CA ARG A 74 -9.45 -0.22 -1.75
C ARG A 74 -9.58 -1.72 -1.88
N LEU A 75 -10.70 -2.22 -2.44
CA LEU A 75 -10.87 -3.63 -2.73
C LEU A 75 -9.79 -4.13 -3.68
N VAL A 76 -9.58 -3.41 -4.79
CA VAL A 76 -8.51 -3.73 -5.76
C VAL A 76 -7.13 -3.70 -5.10
N ALA A 77 -6.84 -2.70 -4.27
CA ALA A 77 -5.58 -2.60 -3.53
C ALA A 77 -5.36 -3.77 -2.55
N GLY A 78 -6.42 -4.22 -1.88
CA GLY A 78 -6.40 -5.40 -1.02
C GLY A 78 -6.10 -6.67 -1.81
N MET A 79 -6.71 -6.83 -2.99
CA MET A 79 -6.43 -7.96 -3.88
C MET A 79 -4.99 -7.91 -4.44
N MET A 80 -4.50 -6.74 -4.85
CA MET A 80 -3.11 -6.53 -5.25
C MET A 80 -2.13 -6.98 -4.16
N TYR A 81 -2.39 -6.59 -2.91
CA TYR A 81 -1.58 -7.00 -1.76
C TYR A 81 -1.63 -8.51 -1.54
N LEU A 82 -2.84 -9.09 -1.43
CA LEU A 82 -3.03 -10.50 -1.13
C LEU A 82 -2.43 -11.40 -2.22
N TRP A 83 -2.59 -11.07 -3.49
CA TRP A 83 -2.12 -11.88 -4.61
C TRP A 83 -0.71 -11.51 -5.09
N GLY A 84 -0.08 -10.49 -4.50
CA GLY A 84 1.27 -10.07 -4.87
C GLY A 84 1.39 -9.53 -6.30
N THR A 85 0.36 -8.83 -6.79
CA THR A 85 0.32 -8.25 -8.14
C THR A 85 0.12 -6.73 -8.08
N ASN A 86 0.51 -6.06 -9.17
CA ASN A 86 0.35 -4.61 -9.34
C ASN A 86 -0.74 -4.26 -10.37
N GLN A 87 -1.47 -5.26 -10.87
CA GLN A 87 -2.55 -5.12 -11.84
C GLN A 87 -3.84 -5.62 -11.21
N GLY A 88 -4.94 -4.91 -11.41
CA GLY A 88 -6.19 -5.16 -10.71
C GLY A 88 -7.44 -5.02 -11.56
N LYS A 89 -7.27 -4.86 -12.88
CA LYS A 89 -8.35 -4.73 -13.86
C LYS A 89 -9.43 -5.82 -13.73
N GLU A 90 -9.07 -7.04 -13.35
CA GLU A 90 -10.02 -8.16 -13.20
C GLU A 90 -10.98 -8.02 -12.03
N TRP A 91 -10.66 -7.17 -11.05
CA TRP A 91 -11.51 -6.89 -9.88
C TRP A 91 -12.28 -5.58 -10.00
N LEU A 92 -12.13 -4.87 -11.12
CA LEU A 92 -12.86 -3.64 -11.41
C LEU A 92 -14.19 -3.93 -12.10
N PRO A 93 -15.26 -3.20 -11.77
CA PRO A 93 -16.47 -3.17 -12.60
C PRO A 93 -16.12 -2.77 -14.04
N PRO A 94 -16.79 -3.33 -15.07
CA PRO A 94 -16.47 -3.05 -16.48
C PRO A 94 -16.50 -1.57 -16.86
N ASP A 95 -17.41 -0.80 -16.28
CA ASP A 95 -17.59 0.63 -16.56
C ASP A 95 -16.97 1.53 -15.47
N PHE A 96 -16.01 0.99 -14.69
CA PHE A 96 -15.36 1.74 -13.63
C PHE A 96 -14.36 2.74 -14.18
N GLU A 97 -14.68 4.03 -14.01
CA GLU A 97 -13.82 5.13 -14.44
C GLU A 97 -13.58 6.13 -13.30
N THR A 98 -12.42 6.78 -13.37
CA THR A 98 -12.07 7.89 -12.49
C THR A 98 -11.62 9.08 -13.33
N GLU A 99 -11.79 10.29 -12.79
CA GLU A 99 -11.33 11.53 -13.43
C GLU A 99 -9.88 11.86 -13.04
N LEU A 100 -9.12 10.87 -12.59
CA LEU A 100 -7.73 11.06 -12.17
C LEU A 100 -6.81 11.10 -13.39
N ALA A 101 -5.65 11.74 -13.23
CA ALA A 101 -4.58 11.77 -14.24
C ALA A 101 -3.74 10.47 -14.28
N ILE A 102 -4.10 9.48 -13.47
CA ILE A 102 -3.43 8.18 -13.35
C ILE A 102 -4.48 7.09 -13.62
N ASP A 103 -4.04 5.95 -14.17
CA ASP A 103 -4.95 4.83 -14.43
C ASP A 103 -5.50 4.19 -13.13
N ASN A 104 -6.52 3.34 -13.26
CA ASN A 104 -7.19 2.72 -12.11
C ASN A 104 -6.25 1.78 -11.32
N ASP A 105 -5.31 1.10 -11.98
CA ASP A 105 -4.34 0.25 -11.31
C ASP A 105 -3.36 1.10 -10.49
N ALA A 106 -2.90 2.24 -11.03
CA ALA A 106 -2.09 3.22 -10.33
C ALA A 106 -2.84 3.82 -9.15
N ALA A 107 -4.12 4.17 -9.31
CA ALA A 107 -4.96 4.67 -8.23
C ALA A 107 -5.12 3.62 -7.10
N ALA A 108 -5.34 2.34 -7.43
CA ALA A 108 -5.37 1.27 -6.44
C ALA A 108 -4.02 1.11 -5.73
N ARG A 109 -2.91 1.12 -6.48
CA ARG A 109 -1.56 1.10 -5.88
C ARG A 109 -1.31 2.26 -4.93
N MET A 110 -1.92 3.43 -5.13
CA MET A 110 -1.78 4.54 -4.19
C MET A 110 -2.37 4.23 -2.81
N PHE A 111 -3.50 3.50 -2.73
CA PHE A 111 -4.03 3.01 -1.44
C PHE A 111 -3.08 2.00 -0.79
N LEU A 112 -2.56 1.05 -1.56
CA LEU A 112 -1.60 0.06 -1.07
C LEU A 112 -0.32 0.74 -0.55
N PHE A 113 0.27 1.63 -1.31
CA PHE A 113 1.50 2.34 -0.91
C PHE A 113 1.27 3.23 0.31
N HIS A 114 0.07 3.81 0.45
CA HIS A 114 -0.30 4.59 1.63
C HIS A 114 -0.40 3.72 2.89
N ALA A 115 -1.04 2.55 2.76
CA ALA A 115 -1.09 1.57 3.85
C ALA A 115 0.31 1.11 4.26
N THR A 116 1.14 0.74 3.29
CA THR A 116 2.55 0.35 3.51
C THR A 116 3.33 1.45 4.21
N HIS A 117 3.18 2.71 3.80
CA HIS A 117 3.80 3.86 4.45
C HIS A 117 3.40 3.95 5.92
N ARG A 118 2.09 3.89 6.23
CA ARG A 118 1.56 3.97 7.60
C ARG A 118 2.05 2.82 8.47
N VAL A 119 1.99 1.58 7.97
CA VAL A 119 2.42 0.38 8.68
C VAL A 119 3.94 0.41 8.92
N ASN A 120 4.75 0.81 7.94
CA ASN A 120 6.19 0.94 8.10
C ASN A 120 6.56 1.99 9.16
N ILE A 121 5.95 3.18 9.13
CA ILE A 121 6.18 4.20 10.16
C ILE A 121 5.80 3.69 11.56
N ALA A 122 4.66 2.98 11.68
CA ALA A 122 4.25 2.39 12.95
C ALA A 122 5.24 1.34 13.45
N ASN A 123 5.73 0.46 12.56
CA ASN A 123 6.72 -0.56 12.88
C ASN A 123 8.08 0.06 13.26
N TYR A 124 8.52 1.10 12.56
CA TYR A 124 9.73 1.85 12.89
C TYR A 124 9.64 2.53 14.26
N LYS A 125 8.48 3.10 14.60
CA LYS A 125 8.23 3.66 15.93
C LYS A 125 8.27 2.58 17.01
N ARG A 126 7.61 1.43 16.77
CA ARG A 126 7.53 0.31 17.71
C ARG A 126 8.88 -0.36 17.94
N SER A 127 9.72 -0.48 16.90
CA SER A 127 11.04 -1.12 17.03
C SER A 127 12.01 -0.32 17.91
N GLY A 128 11.84 1.00 17.96
CA GLY A 128 12.75 1.89 18.69
C GLY A 128 14.13 2.06 18.06
N VAL A 129 14.48 1.29 17.02
CA VAL A 129 15.78 1.31 16.34
C VAL A 129 15.85 2.45 15.33
N VAL A 130 14.80 2.62 14.51
CA VAL A 130 14.75 3.63 13.47
C VAL A 130 14.36 4.97 14.10
N LYS A 131 15.20 6.00 13.94
CA LYS A 131 14.89 7.37 14.42
C LYS A 131 14.55 8.34 13.30
N GLN A 132 15.05 8.05 12.10
CA GLN A 132 14.87 8.85 10.90
C GLN A 132 14.66 7.94 9.69
N VAL A 133 14.00 8.50 8.68
CA VAL A 133 13.87 7.90 7.35
C VAL A 133 14.33 8.89 6.31
N GLU A 134 14.83 8.38 5.20
CA GLU A 134 15.08 9.14 3.98
C GLU A 134 14.00 8.81 2.94
N ILE A 135 13.55 9.79 2.17
CA ILE A 135 12.66 9.54 1.04
C ILE A 135 13.52 9.22 -0.19
N LEU A 136 13.27 8.07 -0.81
CA LEU A 136 13.87 7.70 -2.09
C LEU A 136 12.81 7.78 -3.18
N ALA A 137 13.02 8.66 -4.16
CA ALA A 137 12.24 8.69 -5.38
C ALA A 137 12.83 7.72 -6.42
N ALA A 138 11.96 7.02 -7.17
CA ALA A 138 12.38 6.23 -8.33
C ALA A 138 13.08 7.13 -9.39
N GLN A 139 13.96 6.54 -10.22
CA GLN A 139 14.75 7.28 -11.21
C GLN A 139 13.91 8.11 -12.19
N ASP A 140 12.77 7.57 -12.61
CA ASP A 140 11.80 8.20 -13.51
C ASP A 140 10.73 9.04 -12.79
N SER A 141 10.92 9.33 -11.49
CA SER A 141 9.97 10.16 -10.73
C SER A 141 9.78 11.57 -11.32
N CYS A 142 8.58 12.11 -11.14
CA CYS A 142 8.26 13.50 -11.47
C CYS A 142 9.12 14.50 -10.64
N ASP A 143 9.15 15.76 -11.10
CA ASP A 143 9.97 16.81 -10.49
C ASP A 143 9.58 17.11 -9.04
N GLU A 144 8.29 17.04 -8.69
CA GLU A 144 7.84 17.24 -7.31
C GLU A 144 8.38 16.17 -6.36
N CYS A 145 8.39 14.91 -6.78
CA CYS A 145 8.98 13.81 -6.01
C CYS A 145 10.51 13.95 -5.89
N LYS A 146 11.18 14.41 -6.96
CA LYS A 146 12.64 14.66 -6.94
C LYS A 146 13.03 15.74 -5.92
N LYS A 147 12.19 16.77 -5.72
CA LYS A 147 12.40 17.81 -4.69
C LYS A 147 12.42 17.29 -3.26
N ILE A 148 11.78 16.14 -2.99
CA ILE A 148 11.75 15.53 -1.66
C ILE A 148 12.68 14.31 -1.52
N SER A 149 13.20 13.80 -2.64
CA SER A 149 14.18 12.70 -2.65
C SER A 149 15.47 13.08 -1.91
N GLY A 150 16.05 12.13 -1.18
CA GLY A 150 17.26 12.32 -0.36
C GLY A 150 17.03 13.12 0.93
N LYS A 151 15.85 13.70 1.14
CA LYS A 151 15.54 14.42 2.39
C LYS A 151 15.30 13.43 3.52
N ARG A 152 15.85 13.77 4.68
CA ARG A 152 15.73 12.99 5.92
C ARG A 152 14.70 13.61 6.85
N PHE A 153 13.86 12.76 7.42
CA PHE A 153 12.78 13.16 8.31
C PHE A 153 12.81 12.34 9.60
N LYS A 154 12.51 13.00 10.73
CA LYS A 154 12.12 12.29 11.95
C LYS A 154 10.78 11.60 11.71
N LEU A 155 10.54 10.45 12.34
CA LEU A 155 9.33 9.63 12.13
C LEU A 155 7.98 10.34 12.35
N ASN A 156 7.94 11.47 13.05
CA ASN A 156 6.73 12.27 13.27
C ASN A 156 6.54 13.42 12.28
N HIS A 157 7.49 13.65 11.38
CA HIS A 157 7.51 14.77 10.44
C HIS A 157 7.68 14.30 8.99
N VAL A 158 7.57 12.98 8.75
CA VAL A 158 7.65 12.42 7.41
C VAL A 158 6.40 12.88 6.64
N PRO A 159 6.54 13.46 5.44
CA PRO A 159 5.37 13.73 4.60
C PRO A 159 4.68 12.41 4.25
N GLU A 160 3.38 12.49 4.01
CA GLU A 160 2.59 11.34 3.56
C GLU A 160 3.15 10.83 2.23
N LEU A 161 3.29 9.51 2.13
CA LEU A 161 3.49 8.82 0.85
C LEU A 161 2.28 7.92 0.60
N PRO A 162 1.75 7.85 -0.64
CA PRO A 162 2.06 8.63 -1.85
C PRO A 162 2.08 10.14 -1.68
N TYR A 163 3.06 10.81 -2.29
CA TYR A 163 3.22 12.25 -2.13
C TYR A 163 2.06 13.01 -2.79
N GLU A 164 1.42 13.90 -2.04
CA GLU A 164 0.21 14.62 -2.47
C GLU A 164 0.42 15.52 -3.70
N HIS A 165 1.66 15.95 -3.95
CA HIS A 165 2.03 16.76 -5.11
C HIS A 165 2.63 15.95 -6.26
N CYS A 166 2.59 14.62 -6.21
CA CYS A 166 3.07 13.80 -7.31
C CYS A 166 2.23 14.01 -8.58
N THR A 167 2.89 14.19 -9.72
CA THR A 167 2.28 14.38 -11.04
C THR A 167 2.63 13.29 -12.04
N HIS A 168 3.25 12.19 -11.58
CA HIS A 168 3.65 11.10 -12.47
C HIS A 168 2.41 10.30 -12.93
N GLU A 169 2.32 10.01 -14.23
CA GLU A 169 1.26 9.21 -14.85
C GLU A 169 1.06 7.80 -14.24
N MET A 170 2.10 7.22 -13.62
CA MET A 170 2.04 5.91 -12.96
C MET A 170 1.71 6.01 -11.45
N GLY A 171 1.44 7.21 -10.94
CA GLY A 171 1.31 7.50 -9.52
C GLY A 171 2.66 7.68 -8.81
N CYS A 172 2.60 7.93 -7.50
CA CYS A 172 3.81 8.16 -6.70
C CYS A 172 4.63 6.87 -6.54
N ARG A 173 5.92 6.95 -6.85
CA ARG A 173 6.89 5.86 -6.74
C ARG A 173 8.00 6.14 -5.72
N CYS A 174 7.69 6.93 -4.71
CA CYS A 174 8.59 7.19 -3.59
C CYS A 174 8.45 6.11 -2.52
N THR A 175 9.55 5.80 -1.83
CA THR A 175 9.57 4.90 -0.66
C THR A 175 10.36 5.50 0.49
N LEU A 176 10.23 4.90 1.67
CA LEU A 176 11.00 5.25 2.86
C LEU A 176 12.19 4.31 3.02
N LEU A 177 13.39 4.87 3.14
CA LEU A 177 14.58 4.16 3.57
C LEU A 177 14.77 4.36 5.07
N PRO A 178 14.69 3.31 5.90
CA PRO A 178 14.99 3.44 7.32
C PRO A 178 16.47 3.69 7.54
N ILE A 179 16.80 4.66 8.41
CA ILE A 179 18.18 4.93 8.81
C ILE A 179 18.44 4.23 10.15
N THR A 180 19.20 3.15 10.10
CA THR A 180 19.59 2.31 11.24
C THR A 180 21.11 2.39 11.44
N GLY A 181 21.62 3.55 11.88
CA GLY A 181 23.05 3.72 12.13
C GLY A 181 23.43 5.17 12.41
N VAL A 182 24.48 5.36 13.23
CA VAL A 182 25.22 6.62 13.33
C VAL A 182 26.26 6.57 12.22
N TRP A 183 26.05 7.27 11.11
CA TRP A 183 27.14 7.45 10.16
C TRP A 183 28.19 8.35 10.81
N GLN A 184 29.26 7.73 11.34
CA GLN A 184 30.50 8.45 11.61
C GLN A 184 30.99 9.01 10.28
N ILE A 185 31.04 10.33 10.20
CA ILE A 185 31.77 11.05 9.17
C ILE A 185 33.23 10.65 9.33
N LEU A 186 33.79 9.95 8.34
CA LEU A 186 35.23 9.96 8.09
C LEU A 186 35.56 11.23 7.31
#